data_AF-A0A011UQ01-F1
#
_entry.id   AF-A0A011UQ01-F1
#
_cell.length_a   1.000
_cell.length_b   1.000
_cell.length_c   1.000
_cell.angle_alpha   90.00
_cell.angle_beta   90.00
_cell.angle_gamma   90.00
#
_symmetry.space_group_name_H-M   'P 1'
#
loop_
_entity.id
_entity.type
_entity.pdbx_description
1 polymer ?
#
loop_
_entity_poly.entity_id
_entity_poly.type
_entity_poly.pdbx_seq_one_letter_code
_entity_poly.pdbx_strand_id
1 'polypeptide(L)'
;MAKRPEIPSGANLEQIKIVVNALYLCLEYAVDHIRRIEGANPSVEFKENMLNAVRNGNIDMSIFEDAKTYDFVVTMIEDLIDET
;
A
#
# COMPACT_ATOMS: atom_id res chain seq x y z
N MET A 1 -7.52 -15.28 -2.86
CA MET A 1 -6.20 -14.76 -2.47
C MET A 1 -5.55 -14.13 -3.70
N ALA A 2 -5.02 -12.92 -3.59
CA ALA A 2 -4.24 -12.32 -4.67
C ALA A 2 -2.98 -13.17 -4.91
N LYS A 3 -2.61 -13.36 -6.18
CA LYS A 3 -1.38 -14.08 -6.54
C LYS A 3 -0.18 -13.24 -6.07
N ARG A 4 0.74 -13.83 -5.31
CA ARG A 4 1.99 -13.16 -4.93
C ARG A 4 2.82 -12.95 -6.21
N PRO A 5 3.16 -11.72 -6.58
CA PRO A 5 4.02 -11.48 -7.74
C PRO A 5 5.42 -12.03 -7.44
N GLU A 6 5.98 -12.78 -8.39
CA GLU A 6 7.39 -13.19 -8.32
C GLU A 6 8.26 -12.06 -8.83
N ILE A 7 9.33 -11.73 -8.10
CA ILE A 7 10.33 -10.78 -8.56
C ILE A 7 11.06 -11.43 -9.75
N PRO A 8 11.14 -10.78 -10.92
CA PRO A 8 11.85 -11.32 -12.07
C PRO A 8 13.30 -11.69 -11.75
N SER A 9 13.77 -12.83 -12.25
CA SER A 9 15.16 -13.27 -12.08
C SER A 9 16.13 -12.21 -12.60
N GLY A 10 17.11 -11.84 -11.78
CA GLY A 10 18.11 -10.82 -12.11
C GLY A 10 17.67 -9.38 -11.81
N ALA A 11 16.50 -9.17 -11.20
CA ALA A 11 16.11 -7.85 -10.73
C ALA A 11 17.09 -7.32 -9.68
N ASN A 12 17.56 -6.08 -9.86
CA ASN A 12 18.39 -5.39 -8.90
C ASN A 12 17.55 -4.52 -7.95
N LEU A 13 18.20 -3.99 -6.91
CA LEU A 13 17.53 -3.15 -5.90
C LEU A 13 16.85 -1.92 -6.51
N GLU A 14 17.41 -1.33 -7.57
CA GLU A 14 16.82 -0.16 -8.23
C GLU A 14 15.51 -0.52 -8.94
N GLN A 15 15.47 -1.67 -9.60
CA GLN A 15 14.25 -2.18 -10.22
C GLN A 15 13.18 -2.50 -9.17
N ILE A 16 13.58 -3.04 -8.02
CA ILE A 16 12.65 -3.28 -6.89
C ILE A 16 12.09 -1.95 -6.37
N LYS A 17 12.92 -0.92 -6.19
CA LYS A 17 12.45 0.42 -5.80
C LYS A 17 11.46 1.00 -6.81
N ILE A 18 11.72 0.86 -8.11
CA ILE A 18 10.80 1.30 -9.16
C ILE A 18 9.45 0.59 -9.02
N VAL A 19 9.43 -0.73 -8.79
CA VAL A 19 8.19 -1.49 -8.58
C VAL A 19 7.45 -1.00 -7.34
N VAL A 20 8.14 -0.81 -6.21
CA VAL A 20 7.53 -0.30 -4.97
C VAL A 20 6.91 1.09 -5.20
N ASN A 21 7.64 2.01 -5.85
CA ASN A 21 7.13 3.34 -6.15
C ASN A 21 5.93 3.31 -7.11
N ALA A 22 5.97 2.46 -8.14
CA ALA A 22 4.85 2.31 -9.07
C ALA A 22 3.59 1.78 -8.37
N LEU A 23 3.73 0.77 -7.49
CA LEU A 23 2.62 0.25 -6.70
C LEU A 23 2.06 1.31 -5.74
N TYR A 24 2.93 2.12 -5.14
CA TYR A 24 2.51 3.25 -4.30
C TYR A 24 1.69 4.27 -5.08
N LEU A 25 2.15 4.68 -6.27
CA LEU A 25 1.41 5.61 -7.15
C LEU A 25 0.07 5.04 -7.62
N CYS A 26 0.01 3.73 -7.90
CA CYS A 26 -1.28 3.07 -8.22
C CYS A 26 -2.25 3.12 -7.05
N LEU A 27 -1.74 2.96 -5.82
CA LEU A 27 -2.54 3.04 -4.62
C LEU A 27 -3.03 4.46 -4.35
N GLU A 28 -2.16 5.45 -4.47
CA GLU A 28 -2.51 6.88 -4.40
C GLU A 28 -3.61 7.24 -5.40
N TYR A 29 -3.46 6.81 -6.66
CA TYR A 29 -4.49 7.01 -7.69
C TYR A 29 -5.83 6.39 -7.30
N ALA A 30 -5.83 5.20 -6.69
CA ALA A 30 -7.07 4.53 -6.26
C ALA A 30 -7.77 5.32 -5.14
N VAL A 31 -7.02 5.79 -4.13
CA VAL A 31 -7.58 6.59 -3.03
C VAL A 31 -8.10 7.94 -3.54
N ASP A 32 -7.34 8.62 -4.42
CA ASP A 32 -7.77 9.87 -5.06
C ASP A 32 -8.98 9.68 -5.98
N HIS A 33 -9.07 8.54 -6.68
CA HIS A 33 -10.27 8.20 -7.46
C HIS A 33 -11.51 8.09 -6.57
N ILE A 34 -11.43 7.38 -5.43
CA ILE A 34 -12.52 7.31 -4.46
C ILE A 34 -12.87 8.72 -3.97
N ARG A 35 -11.88 9.54 -3.63
CA ARG A 35 -12.10 10.93 -3.20
C ARG A 35 -12.87 11.75 -4.23
N ARG A 36 -12.52 11.65 -5.52
CA ARG A 36 -13.17 12.40 -6.60
C ARG A 36 -14.58 11.93 -6.92
N ILE A 37 -14.84 10.63 -6.84
CA ILE A 37 -16.11 10.02 -7.27
C ILE A 37 -17.11 9.92 -6.12
N GLU A 38 -16.65 9.53 -4.95
CA GLU A 38 -17.49 9.21 -3.78
C GLU A 38 -17.37 10.27 -2.67
N GLY A 39 -16.31 11.08 -2.70
CA GLY A 39 -16.08 12.18 -1.76
C GLY A 39 -14.98 11.90 -0.73
N ALA A 40 -14.69 12.90 0.10
CA ALA A 40 -13.59 12.84 1.06
C ALA A 40 -13.80 11.77 2.15
N ASN A 41 -15.02 11.64 2.69
CA ASN A 41 -15.27 10.69 3.79
C ASN A 41 -15.05 9.22 3.35
N PRO A 42 -15.60 8.74 2.21
CA PRO A 42 -15.30 7.38 1.73
C PRO A 42 -13.81 7.13 1.47
N SER A 43 -13.09 8.14 0.99
CA SER A 43 -11.64 8.04 0.76
C SER A 43 -10.86 7.85 2.07
N VAL A 44 -11.22 8.59 3.12
CA VAL A 44 -10.61 8.44 4.46
C VAL A 44 -10.96 7.07 5.05
N GLU A 45 -12.24 6.68 4.99
CA GLU A 45 -12.70 5.39 5.49
C GLU A 45 -11.99 4.21 4.78
N PHE A 46 -11.79 4.30 3.47
CA PHE A 46 -11.03 3.29 2.72
C PHE A 46 -9.59 3.16 3.24
N LYS A 47 -8.89 4.29 3.44
CA LYS A 47 -7.52 4.32 3.98
C LYS A 47 -7.47 3.70 5.38
N GLU A 48 -8.38 4.10 6.27
CA GLU A 48 -8.46 3.58 7.64
C GLU A 48 -8.73 2.08 7.68
N ASN A 49 -9.67 1.60 6.86
CA ASN A 49 -9.98 0.18 6.73
C ASN A 49 -8.78 -0.62 6.19
N MET A 50 -8.02 -0.06 5.26
CA MET A 50 -6.78 -0.67 4.75
C MET A 50 -5.70 -0.75 5.83
N LEU A 51 -5.47 0.31 6.60
CA LEU A 51 -4.54 0.29 7.75
C LEU A 51 -4.94 -0.76 8.77
N ASN A 52 -6.23 -0.83 9.11
CA ASN A 52 -6.75 -1.83 10.02
C ASN A 52 -6.58 -3.25 9.46
N ALA A 53 -6.75 -3.44 8.16
CA ALA A 53 -6.55 -4.74 7.53
C ALA A 53 -5.08 -5.20 7.58
N VAL A 54 -4.12 -4.28 7.40
CA VAL A 54 -2.69 -4.57 7.57
C VAL A 54 -2.38 -4.88 9.04
N ARG A 55 -2.77 -4.01 9.97
CA ARG A 55 -2.44 -4.13 11.40
C ARG A 55 -3.01 -5.39 12.05
N ASN A 56 -4.21 -5.80 11.64
CA ASN A 56 -4.90 -6.96 12.22
C ASN A 56 -4.66 -8.26 11.44
N GLY A 57 -3.83 -8.24 10.39
CA GLY A 57 -3.48 -9.42 9.61
C GLY A 57 -4.58 -9.96 8.70
N ASN A 58 -5.55 -9.12 8.33
CA ASN A 58 -6.48 -9.42 7.25
C ASN A 58 -5.78 -9.38 5.88
N ILE A 59 -4.66 -8.64 5.80
CA ILE A 59 -3.64 -8.79 4.76
C ILE A 59 -2.58 -9.74 5.28
N ASP A 60 -2.15 -10.67 4.43
CA ASP A 60 -1.23 -11.74 4.79
C ASP A 60 0.09 -11.21 5.40
N MET A 61 0.18 -11.25 6.73
CA MET A 61 1.32 -10.73 7.49
C MET A 61 2.60 -11.56 7.28
N SER A 62 2.48 -12.76 6.69
CA SER A 62 3.65 -13.56 6.32
C SER A 62 4.52 -12.87 5.27
N ILE A 63 4.03 -11.81 4.61
CA ILE A 63 4.78 -11.02 3.64
C ILE A 63 5.82 -10.14 4.33
N PHE A 64 5.58 -9.73 5.57
CA PHE A 64 6.39 -8.68 6.18
C PHE A 64 7.71 -9.17 6.78
N GLU A 65 7.92 -10.49 6.95
CA GLU A 65 9.14 -11.21 7.41
C GLU A 65 9.89 -10.64 8.66
N ASP A 66 10.09 -9.34 8.76
CA ASP A 66 10.65 -8.55 9.84
C ASP A 66 9.81 -7.28 10.17
N ALA A 67 10.00 -6.74 11.37
CA ALA A 67 9.24 -5.58 11.84
C ALA A 67 9.51 -4.28 11.06
N LYS A 68 10.69 -4.09 10.49
CA LYS A 68 11.02 -2.85 9.76
C LYS A 68 10.32 -2.80 8.41
N THR A 69 10.22 -3.93 7.74
CA THR A 69 9.49 -4.05 6.48
C THR A 69 7.99 -3.84 6.71
N TYR A 70 7.46 -4.35 7.83
CA TYR A 70 6.10 -4.01 8.26
C TYR A 70 5.90 -2.51 8.51
N ASP A 71 6.75 -1.90 9.34
CA ASP A 71 6.66 -0.47 9.68
C ASP A 71 6.74 0.40 8.43
N PHE A 72 7.64 0.07 7.51
CA PHE A 72 7.76 0.77 6.22
C PHE A 72 6.46 0.77 5.42
N VAL A 73 5.79 -0.38 5.31
CA VAL A 73 4.52 -0.47 4.56
C VAL A 73 3.37 0.23 5.29
N VAL A 74 3.34 0.18 6.63
CA VAL A 74 2.36 0.95 7.41
C VAL A 74 2.54 2.45 7.17
N THR A 75 3.76 2.96 7.27
CA THR A 75 4.06 4.38 7.02
C THR A 75 3.67 4.79 5.60
N MET A 76 3.97 3.97 4.58
CA MET A 76 3.51 4.25 3.22
C MET A 76 1.99 4.43 3.15
N ILE A 77 1.21 3.57 3.82
CA ILE A 77 -0.25 3.69 3.81
C ILE A 77 -0.71 4.91 4.61
N GLU A 78 -0.07 5.22 5.73
CA GLU A 78 -0.35 6.42 6.53
C GLU A 78 -0.11 7.71 5.72
N ASP A 79 0.89 7.71 4.84
CA ASP A 79 1.23 8.85 3.97
C ASP A 79 0.31 8.98 2.74
N LEU A 80 -0.57 7.99 2.48
CA LEU A 80 -1.54 8.10 1.38
C LEU A 80 -2.51 9.25 1.67
N ILE A 81 -2.45 10.28 0.84
CA ILE A 81 -3.25 11.50 0.96
C ILE A 81 -3.01 12.22 2.29
N ASP A 82 -1.99 13.07 2.27
CA ASP A 82 -1.92 14.33 3.02
C ASP A 82 -2.09 15.48 2.02
N GLU A 83 -3.33 15.91 1.79
CA GLU A 83 -3.60 17.24 1.26
C GLU A 83 -4.59 17.91 2.21
N THR A 84 -4.02 18.70 3.14
CA THR A 84 -4.71 19.83 3.78
C THR A 84 -5.46 20.67 2.77
#